data_AF-A0A1Y6CUP2-F1
#
_entry.id   AF-A0A1Y6CUP2-F1
#
_cell.length_a   1.000
_cell.length_b   1.000
_cell.length_c   1.000
_cell.angle_alpha   90.00
_cell.angle_beta   90.00
_cell.angle_gamma   90.00
#
_symmetry.space_group_name_H-M   'P 1'
#
loop_
_entity.id
_entity.type
_entity.pdbx_description
1 polymer ?
#
loop_
_entity_poly.entity_id
_entity_poly.type
_entity_poly.pdbx_seq_one_letter_code
_entity_poly.pdbx_strand_id
1 'polypeptide(L)'
;MSNYRNKIIAAAWIAGFAIIVFTFHETIAPSGNRPPPETPQGPADTPPPQVSPRPVAPQMPGPSSIAPRPALPAGEDETPTGRQRDSALARLGDIDPGRRADAAEQLAAYANRAAETALVQALAGDPAAEVRAAAARSLGHVRKPNPATLDALFAALQDPDITVGMAAVGSLGGFLAHDETGSKRDRALRAGFQAGAAAPGVPAAIREILRDALAERGGR
;
A
#
# COMPACT_ATOMS: atom_id res chain seq x y z
N MET A 1 -22.59 37.93 -24.81
CA MET A 1 -22.91 38.34 -23.42
C MET A 1 -23.26 37.08 -22.63
N SER A 2 -22.42 36.63 -21.69
CA SER A 2 -22.58 36.82 -20.22
C SER A 2 -23.80 36.04 -19.68
N ASN A 3 -23.77 35.18 -18.65
CA ASN A 3 -22.84 34.87 -17.55
C ASN A 3 -23.25 33.50 -16.96
N TYR A 4 -22.34 32.58 -16.60
CA TYR A 4 -21.67 32.49 -15.29
C TYR A 4 -22.58 32.23 -14.06
N ARG A 5 -23.25 31.07 -14.00
CA ARG A 5 -23.89 30.47 -12.80
C ARG A 5 -24.00 28.95 -13.07
N ASN A 6 -23.32 27.98 -12.46
CA ASN A 6 -22.78 27.81 -11.13
C ASN A 6 -21.54 26.90 -11.19
N LYS A 7 -20.37 27.42 -10.80
CA LYS A 7 -19.20 26.65 -10.38
C LYS A 7 -19.09 26.81 -8.87
N ILE A 8 -19.70 25.89 -8.11
CA ILE A 8 -19.50 25.70 -6.67
C ILE A 8 -19.76 24.19 -6.51
N ILE A 9 -18.75 23.32 -6.51
CA ILE A 9 -17.99 22.88 -5.33
C ILE A 9 -16.56 22.53 -5.79
N ALA A 10 -15.60 23.43 -5.58
CA ALA A 10 -14.17 23.15 -5.68
C ALA A 10 -13.39 24.28 -4.98
N ALA A 11 -13.50 24.35 -3.66
CA ALA A 11 -12.66 25.23 -2.83
C ALA A 11 -12.85 24.87 -1.35
N ALA A 12 -12.03 23.95 -0.82
CA ALA A 12 -11.82 23.80 0.62
C ALA A 12 -10.50 23.05 0.88
N TRP A 13 -9.37 23.69 0.55
CA TRP A 13 -8.04 23.25 0.99
C TRP A 13 -7.14 24.45 1.25
N ILE A 14 -7.53 25.32 2.19
CA ILE A 14 -6.59 26.19 2.91
C ILE A 14 -7.16 26.43 4.31
N ALA A 15 -6.69 25.67 5.30
CA ALA A 15 -6.50 26.17 6.67
C ALA A 15 -5.97 25.04 7.58
N GLY A 16 -4.70 25.19 7.97
CA GLY A 16 -4.19 24.70 9.25
C GLY A 16 -3.63 23.29 9.25
N PHE A 17 -2.30 23.18 9.33
CA PHE A 17 -1.75 22.57 10.53
C PHE A 17 -0.41 23.19 10.88
N ALA A 18 -0.38 23.73 12.09
CA ALA A 18 0.70 24.50 12.65
C ALA A 18 1.88 23.61 13.03
N ILE A 19 3.04 24.26 13.00
CA ILE A 19 4.32 23.86 13.57
C ILE A 19 4.12 23.33 15.00
N ILE A 20 4.53 22.09 15.25
CA ILE A 20 5.04 21.69 16.57
C ILE A 20 6.37 20.97 16.33
N VAL A 21 7.45 21.73 16.51
CA VAL A 21 8.77 21.22 16.82
C VAL A 21 8.68 20.66 18.24
N PHE A 22 8.76 19.33 18.40
CA PHE A 22 8.95 18.73 19.71
C PHE A 22 10.27 17.98 19.74
N THR A 23 11.29 18.70 20.18
CA THR A 23 12.59 18.18 20.56
C THR A 23 12.42 17.40 21.86
N PHE A 24 12.43 16.06 21.80
CA PHE A 24 12.58 15.24 23.00
C PHE A 24 13.96 14.59 23.02
N HIS A 25 14.83 15.19 23.82
CA HIS A 25 16.11 14.66 24.22
C HIS A 25 15.86 13.83 25.48
N GLU A 26 15.89 12.51 25.38
CA GLU A 26 15.87 11.66 26.58
C GLU A 26 17.03 10.67 26.59
N THR A 27 17.92 10.98 27.52
CA THR A 27 19.09 10.25 27.97
C THR A 27 18.66 8.92 28.60
N ILE A 28 19.01 7.79 27.97
CA ILE A 28 18.91 6.47 28.61
C ILE A 28 20.26 6.13 29.24
N ALA A 29 20.24 6.02 30.58
CA ALA A 29 21.34 5.64 31.44
C ALA A 29 21.79 4.17 31.23
N PRO A 30 23.04 3.81 31.61
CA PRO A 30 23.61 2.49 31.33
C PRO A 30 23.05 1.37 32.23
N SER A 31 22.88 0.21 31.59
CA SER A 31 22.42 -1.07 32.13
C SER A 31 23.23 -1.53 33.35
N GLY A 32 22.58 -1.60 34.51
CA GLY A 32 23.13 -2.17 35.74
C GLY A 32 23.16 -3.69 35.73
N ASN A 33 24.24 -4.23 36.29
CA ASN A 33 24.58 -5.62 36.62
C ASN A 33 23.41 -6.61 36.79
N ARG A 34 23.46 -7.72 36.03
CA ARG A 34 22.85 -9.00 36.43
C ARG A 34 23.86 -9.85 37.21
N PRO A 35 23.51 -10.44 38.37
CA PRO A 35 24.33 -11.48 38.98
C PRO A 35 24.24 -12.81 38.18
N PRO A 36 25.29 -13.66 38.23
CA PRO A 36 25.35 -14.92 37.48
C PRO A 36 24.44 -16.00 38.08
N PRO A 37 24.01 -16.99 37.28
CA PRO A 37 23.18 -18.11 37.75
C PRO A 37 24.00 -19.10 38.58
N GLU A 38 23.50 -19.41 39.78
CA GLU A 38 24.02 -20.44 40.68
C GLU A 38 23.75 -21.84 40.12
N THR A 39 24.80 -22.68 40.06
CA THR A 39 24.71 -24.12 39.83
C THR A 39 24.46 -24.86 41.14
N PRO A 40 23.51 -25.81 41.18
CA PRO A 40 23.58 -26.91 42.14
C PRO A 40 23.95 -28.23 41.44
N GLN A 41 25.08 -28.82 41.86
CA GLN A 41 25.44 -30.21 41.64
C GLN A 41 24.63 -31.12 42.60
N GLY A 42 24.24 -32.32 42.15
CA GLY A 42 24.03 -33.46 43.05
C GLY A 42 23.15 -34.58 42.50
N PRO A 43 23.47 -35.87 42.76
CA PRO A 43 23.31 -36.97 41.80
C PRO A 43 22.22 -37.99 42.21
N ALA A 44 21.66 -38.74 41.26
CA ALA A 44 21.12 -40.08 41.53
C ALA A 44 20.86 -40.88 40.24
N ASP A 45 21.48 -42.05 40.22
CA ASP A 45 21.25 -43.15 39.30
C ASP A 45 19.76 -43.51 39.13
N THR A 46 19.33 -43.76 37.89
CA THR A 46 18.24 -44.69 37.61
C THR A 46 18.50 -45.40 36.27
N PRO A 47 18.43 -46.74 36.22
CA PRO A 47 18.76 -47.51 35.01
C PRO A 47 17.66 -47.37 33.95
N PRO A 48 17.99 -47.47 32.64
CA PRO A 48 16.97 -47.42 31.60
C PRO A 48 16.06 -48.67 31.61
N PRO A 49 14.75 -48.52 31.31
CA PRO A 49 13.78 -49.60 31.40
C PRO A 49 13.93 -50.64 30.27
N GLN A 50 13.66 -51.90 30.61
CA GLN A 50 13.68 -53.04 29.70
C GLN A 50 12.55 -52.98 28.66
N VAL A 51 12.88 -53.27 27.40
CA VAL A 51 11.93 -53.34 26.28
C VAL A 51 11.27 -54.71 26.26
N SER A 52 9.96 -54.77 26.50
CA SER A 52 9.15 -55.97 26.22
C SER A 52 8.38 -55.80 24.91
N PRO A 53 8.40 -56.76 23.97
CA PRO A 53 7.57 -56.69 22.77
C PRO A 53 6.11 -57.06 23.08
N ARG A 54 5.17 -56.22 22.63
CA ARG A 54 3.72 -56.50 22.66
C ARG A 54 3.34 -57.52 21.57
N PRO A 55 2.40 -58.45 21.83
CA PRO A 55 1.90 -59.36 20.81
C PRO A 55 0.90 -58.67 19.88
N VAL A 56 1.01 -58.95 18.57
CA VAL A 56 0.08 -58.51 17.53
C VAL A 56 -1.19 -59.37 17.58
N ALA A 57 -2.36 -58.74 17.78
CA ALA A 57 -3.66 -59.39 17.65
C ALA A 57 -4.28 -59.11 16.26
N PRO A 58 -5.11 -60.03 15.71
CA PRO A 58 -5.59 -59.96 14.33
C PRO A 58 -6.75 -58.97 14.14
N GLN A 59 -6.79 -58.36 12.96
CA GLN A 59 -7.85 -57.47 12.47
C GLN A 59 -9.18 -58.22 12.29
N MET A 60 -10.27 -57.61 12.75
CA MET A 60 -11.64 -57.88 12.26
C MET A 60 -12.11 -56.72 11.39
N PRO A 61 -12.76 -56.97 10.23
CA PRO A 61 -13.45 -55.93 9.48
C PRO A 61 -14.93 -55.87 9.91
N GLY A 62 -15.47 -54.67 10.12
CA GLY A 62 -16.89 -54.45 10.44
C GLY A 62 -17.28 -52.97 10.42
N PRO A 63 -18.56 -52.63 10.23
CA PRO A 63 -18.98 -51.98 8.98
C PRO A 63 -19.50 -50.54 9.13
N SER A 64 -19.43 -49.82 8.01
CA SER A 64 -20.39 -48.81 7.54
C SER A 64 -20.53 -47.46 8.25
N SER A 65 -20.59 -46.45 7.39
CA SER A 65 -21.19 -45.12 7.58
C SER A 65 -20.30 -44.05 8.20
N ILE A 66 -19.38 -43.51 7.40
CA ILE A 66 -18.96 -42.11 7.57
C ILE A 66 -20.15 -41.27 7.15
N ALA A 67 -20.98 -40.84 8.10
CA ALA A 67 -21.88 -39.72 7.88
C ALA A 67 -21.04 -38.57 7.29
N PRO A 68 -21.47 -37.87 6.22
CA PRO A 68 -20.75 -36.70 5.75
C PRO A 68 -20.65 -35.74 6.93
N ARG A 69 -19.43 -35.54 7.41
CA ARG A 69 -19.09 -34.52 8.40
C ARG A 69 -19.77 -33.23 7.91
N PRO A 70 -20.64 -32.58 8.71
CA PRO A 70 -21.29 -31.37 8.26
C PRO A 70 -20.19 -30.43 7.80
N ALA A 71 -20.27 -30.00 6.54
CA ALA A 71 -19.32 -29.06 5.97
C ALA A 71 -19.37 -27.83 6.87
N LEU A 72 -18.33 -27.66 7.68
CA LEU A 72 -18.02 -26.36 8.26
C LEU A 72 -18.06 -25.38 7.08
N PRO A 73 -18.74 -24.22 7.19
CA PRO A 73 -18.68 -23.23 6.13
C PRO A 73 -17.20 -22.98 5.88
N ALA A 74 -16.74 -23.31 4.67
CA ALA A 74 -15.38 -23.03 4.27
C ALA A 74 -15.15 -21.55 4.56
N GLY A 75 -14.23 -21.25 5.48
CA GLY A 75 -13.86 -19.88 5.78
C GLY A 75 -13.53 -19.19 4.47
N GLU A 76 -14.31 -18.19 4.13
CA GLU A 76 -14.13 -17.41 2.91
C GLU A 76 -12.70 -16.82 2.94
N ASP A 77 -11.89 -17.22 1.95
CA ASP A 77 -10.69 -16.53 1.47
C ASP A 77 -9.45 -16.36 2.38
N GLU A 78 -9.05 -17.38 3.15
CA GLU A 78 -7.71 -17.45 3.78
C GLU A 78 -6.57 -17.79 2.77
N THR A 79 -6.58 -17.15 1.59
CA THR A 79 -5.48 -17.29 0.63
C THR A 79 -4.21 -16.62 1.20
N PRO A 80 -3.00 -17.20 1.00
CA PRO A 80 -1.75 -16.57 1.45
C PRO A 80 -1.60 -15.12 0.96
N THR A 81 -2.10 -14.84 -0.25
CA THR A 81 -2.16 -13.52 -0.87
C THR A 81 -3.04 -12.53 -0.10
N GLY A 82 -4.20 -12.97 0.40
CA GLY A 82 -5.10 -12.13 1.21
C GLY A 82 -4.44 -11.69 2.51
N ARG A 83 -3.82 -12.64 3.24
CA ARG A 83 -3.08 -12.33 4.49
C ARG A 83 -1.91 -11.37 4.26
N GLN A 84 -1.16 -11.54 3.17
CA GLN A 84 -0.03 -10.66 2.83
C GLN A 84 -0.50 -9.24 2.53
N ARG A 85 -1.58 -9.09 1.76
CA ARG A 85 -2.22 -7.80 1.51
C ARG A 85 -2.67 -7.15 2.81
N ASP A 86 -3.37 -7.88 3.67
CA ASP A 86 -3.94 -7.31 4.90
C ASP A 86 -2.84 -6.89 5.88
N SER A 87 -1.74 -7.64 5.93
CA SER A 87 -0.52 -7.26 6.64
C SER A 87 0.13 -5.99 6.07
N ALA A 88 0.18 -5.84 4.73
CA ALA A 88 0.67 -4.61 4.11
C ALA A 88 -0.26 -3.42 4.40
N LEU A 89 -1.58 -3.60 4.34
CA LEU A 89 -2.55 -2.55 4.71
C LEU A 89 -2.36 -2.08 6.15
N ALA A 90 -2.14 -3.00 7.10
CA ALA A 90 -1.89 -2.64 8.49
C ALA A 90 -0.61 -1.80 8.67
N ARG A 91 0.45 -2.11 7.92
CA ARG A 91 1.74 -1.40 8.00
C ARG A 91 1.72 0.01 7.41
N LEU A 92 0.67 0.42 6.69
CA LEU A 92 0.48 1.83 6.33
C LEU A 92 0.24 2.73 7.55
N GLY A 93 -0.04 2.16 8.73
CA GLY A 93 -0.14 2.91 9.99
C GLY A 93 1.11 2.85 10.87
N ASP A 94 2.22 2.27 10.39
CA ASP A 94 3.45 2.15 11.20
C ASP A 94 4.05 3.55 11.49
N ILE A 95 4.69 3.69 12.65
CA ILE A 95 5.36 4.92 13.05
C ILE A 95 6.55 5.24 12.14
N ASP A 96 7.23 4.21 11.64
CA ASP A 96 8.38 4.33 10.76
C ASP A 96 7.93 4.59 9.31
N PRO A 97 8.28 5.75 8.72
CA PRO A 97 7.91 6.08 7.35
C PRO A 97 8.50 5.10 6.32
N GLY A 98 9.68 4.52 6.58
CA GLY A 98 10.27 3.52 5.68
C GLY A 98 9.40 2.27 5.59
N ARG A 99 8.88 1.79 6.72
CA ARG A 99 7.95 0.64 6.75
C ARG A 99 6.62 0.94 6.08
N ARG A 100 6.13 2.18 6.19
CA ARG A 100 4.93 2.61 5.47
C ARG A 100 5.17 2.67 3.96
N ALA A 101 6.34 3.14 3.52
CA ALA A 101 6.71 3.18 2.10
C ALA A 101 6.83 1.76 1.54
N ASP A 102 7.52 0.86 2.24
CA ASP A 102 7.62 -0.56 1.88
C ASP A 102 6.23 -1.21 1.79
N ALA A 103 5.33 -0.88 2.71
CA ALA A 103 3.96 -1.36 2.70
C ALA A 103 3.19 -0.85 1.47
N ALA A 104 3.33 0.44 1.14
CA ALA A 104 2.73 1.02 -0.06
C ALA A 104 3.23 0.33 -1.34
N GLU A 105 4.55 0.11 -1.46
CA GLU A 105 5.13 -0.61 -2.60
C GLU A 105 4.62 -2.05 -2.70
N GLN A 106 4.53 -2.76 -1.58
CA GLN A 106 4.03 -4.13 -1.56
C GLN A 106 2.56 -4.22 -2.02
N LEU A 107 1.74 -3.20 -1.73
CA LEU A 107 0.35 -3.18 -2.18
C LEU A 107 0.20 -3.08 -3.71
N ALA A 108 1.23 -2.65 -4.44
CA ALA A 108 1.23 -2.68 -5.90
C ALA A 108 1.05 -4.11 -6.45
N ALA A 109 1.60 -5.12 -5.77
CA ALA A 109 1.47 -6.53 -6.15
C ALA A 109 0.06 -7.09 -5.91
N TYR A 110 -0.77 -6.40 -5.12
CA TYR A 110 -2.10 -6.85 -4.71
C TYR A 110 -3.17 -5.85 -5.15
N ALA A 111 -3.15 -5.45 -6.42
CA ALA A 111 -4.06 -4.46 -6.99
C ALA A 111 -5.54 -4.87 -6.86
N ASN A 112 -6.20 -4.35 -5.83
CA ASN A 112 -7.64 -4.45 -5.60
C ASN A 112 -8.17 -3.10 -5.07
N ARG A 113 -9.49 -3.00 -4.88
CA ARG A 113 -10.13 -1.74 -4.49
C ARG A 113 -9.73 -1.24 -3.08
N ALA A 114 -9.49 -2.15 -2.13
CA ALA A 114 -9.04 -1.77 -0.80
C ALA A 114 -7.61 -1.20 -0.84
N ALA A 115 -6.71 -1.89 -1.53
CA ALA A 115 -5.33 -1.44 -1.75
C ALA A 115 -5.30 -0.09 -2.49
N GLU A 116 -6.07 0.07 -3.56
CA GLU A 116 -6.18 1.32 -4.30
C GLU A 116 -6.66 2.47 -3.41
N THR A 117 -7.69 2.25 -2.59
CA THR A 117 -8.22 3.27 -1.67
C THR A 117 -7.18 3.68 -0.63
N ALA A 118 -6.48 2.72 -0.04
CA ALA A 118 -5.45 2.98 0.96
C ALA A 118 -4.25 3.73 0.37
N LEU A 119 -3.83 3.38 -0.85
CA LEU A 119 -2.76 4.08 -1.57
C LEU A 119 -3.16 5.52 -1.92
N VAL A 120 -4.42 5.77 -2.31
CA VAL A 120 -4.92 7.13 -2.53
C VAL A 120 -4.86 7.96 -1.25
N GLN A 121 -5.24 7.38 -0.10
CA GLN A 121 -5.15 8.06 1.19
C GLN A 121 -3.70 8.36 1.58
N ALA A 122 -2.78 7.41 1.39
CA ALA A 122 -1.36 7.60 1.66
C ALA A 122 -0.76 8.70 0.77
N LEU A 123 -1.08 8.71 -0.53
CA LEU A 123 -0.64 9.75 -1.46
C LEU A 123 -1.13 11.14 -1.05
N ALA A 124 -2.37 11.27 -0.58
CA ALA A 124 -2.95 12.57 -0.25
C ALA A 124 -2.53 13.11 1.12
N GLY A 125 -2.17 12.24 2.08
CA GLY A 125 -2.09 12.64 3.48
C GLY A 125 -0.85 12.18 4.26
N ASP A 126 0.01 11.31 3.72
CA ASP A 126 1.18 10.88 4.49
C ASP A 126 2.18 12.04 4.65
N PRO A 127 2.69 12.30 5.88
CA PRO A 127 3.65 13.37 6.11
C PRO A 127 4.98 13.14 5.38
N ALA A 128 5.37 11.88 5.15
CA ALA A 128 6.65 11.53 4.55
C ALA A 128 6.53 11.48 3.02
N ALA A 129 7.37 12.25 2.33
CA ALA A 129 7.38 12.31 0.86
C ALA A 129 7.70 10.95 0.22
N GLU A 130 8.55 10.14 0.84
CA GLU A 130 8.88 8.78 0.37
C GLU A 130 7.65 7.87 0.33
N VAL A 131 6.77 7.97 1.32
CA VAL A 131 5.51 7.19 1.37
C VAL A 131 4.56 7.69 0.29
N ARG A 132 4.41 9.01 0.13
CA ARG A 132 3.59 9.59 -0.95
C ARG A 132 4.11 9.16 -2.34
N ALA A 133 5.42 9.19 -2.56
CA ALA A 133 6.03 8.78 -3.82
C ALA A 133 5.85 7.27 -4.09
N ALA A 134 6.03 6.43 -3.06
CA ALA A 134 5.75 4.99 -3.13
C ALA A 134 4.27 4.72 -3.46
N ALA A 135 3.35 5.45 -2.83
CA ALA A 135 1.93 5.34 -3.10
C ALA A 135 1.59 5.74 -4.54
N ALA A 136 2.11 6.87 -5.04
CA ALA A 136 1.94 7.30 -6.42
C ALA A 136 2.41 6.23 -7.41
N ARG A 137 3.65 5.71 -7.26
CA ARG A 137 4.19 4.63 -8.12
C ARG A 137 3.33 3.38 -8.08
N SER A 138 2.87 3.00 -6.89
CA SER A 138 2.06 1.80 -6.69
C SER A 138 0.69 1.92 -7.36
N LEU A 139 0.07 3.10 -7.32
CA LEU A 139 -1.17 3.38 -8.04
C LEU A 139 -1.01 3.21 -9.55
N GLY A 140 0.16 3.50 -10.13
CA GLY A 140 0.45 3.26 -11.55
C GLY A 140 0.29 1.81 -12.01
N HIS A 141 0.35 0.84 -11.09
CA HIS A 141 0.15 -0.59 -11.40
C HIS A 141 -1.34 -0.98 -11.46
N VAL A 142 -2.26 -0.07 -11.11
CA VAL A 142 -3.69 -0.31 -11.17
C VAL A 142 -4.17 -0.28 -12.63
N ARG A 143 -4.62 -1.41 -13.16
CA ARG A 143 -5.08 -1.51 -14.55
C ARG A 143 -6.28 -0.60 -14.89
N LYS A 144 -7.23 -0.49 -13.97
CA LYS A 144 -8.47 0.31 -14.11
C LYS A 144 -8.63 1.25 -12.91
N PRO A 145 -7.85 2.35 -12.87
CA PRO A 145 -7.93 3.34 -11.81
C PRO A 145 -9.35 3.91 -11.76
N ASN A 146 -9.86 4.07 -10.56
CA ASN A 146 -11.08 4.83 -10.34
C ASN A 146 -10.82 6.34 -10.55
N PRO A 147 -11.87 7.18 -10.67
CA PRO A 147 -11.69 8.62 -10.83
C PRO A 147 -10.90 9.29 -9.69
N ALA A 148 -11.11 8.85 -8.45
CA ALA A 148 -10.39 9.41 -7.29
C ALA A 148 -8.88 9.13 -7.35
N THR A 149 -8.45 8.00 -7.91
CA THR A 149 -7.05 7.68 -8.16
C THR A 149 -6.44 8.66 -9.17
N LEU A 150 -7.17 8.98 -10.24
CA LEU A 150 -6.70 9.97 -11.21
C LEU A 150 -6.63 11.37 -10.60
N ASP A 151 -7.67 11.78 -9.87
CA ASP A 151 -7.71 13.08 -9.21
C ASP A 151 -6.55 13.24 -8.20
N ALA A 152 -6.27 12.20 -7.40
CA ALA A 152 -5.16 12.19 -6.45
C ALA A 152 -3.80 12.28 -7.15
N LEU A 153 -3.59 11.54 -8.24
CA LEU A 153 -2.35 11.62 -9.02
C LEU A 153 -2.17 12.98 -9.70
N PHE A 154 -3.25 13.58 -10.22
CA PHE A 154 -3.17 14.94 -10.78
C PHE A 154 -2.87 15.99 -9.71
N ALA A 155 -3.40 15.84 -8.50
CA ALA A 155 -3.05 16.71 -7.37
C ALA A 155 -1.57 16.54 -6.97
N ALA A 156 -1.06 15.31 -6.95
CA ALA A 156 0.32 14.99 -6.62
C ALA A 156 1.37 15.60 -7.58
N LEU A 157 0.96 16.05 -8.78
CA LEU A 157 1.83 16.83 -9.68
C LEU A 157 2.29 18.16 -9.08
N GLN A 158 1.57 18.67 -8.07
CA GLN A 158 1.85 19.90 -7.35
C GLN A 158 2.47 19.64 -5.97
N ASP A 159 2.84 18.39 -5.67
CA ASP A 159 3.47 18.06 -4.39
C ASP A 159 4.76 18.88 -4.21
N PRO A 160 5.04 19.39 -2.99
CA PRO A 160 6.29 20.11 -2.73
C PRO A 160 7.54 19.26 -2.98
N ASP A 161 7.43 17.93 -2.85
CA ASP A 161 8.50 17.01 -3.20
C ASP A 161 8.43 16.61 -4.67
N ILE A 162 9.50 16.92 -5.40
CA ILE A 162 9.57 16.66 -6.85
C ILE A 162 9.48 15.17 -7.19
N THR A 163 9.93 14.29 -6.30
CA THR A 163 9.92 12.83 -6.50
C THR A 163 8.49 12.30 -6.53
N VAL A 164 7.62 12.84 -5.67
CA VAL A 164 6.19 12.53 -5.65
C VAL A 164 5.54 12.95 -6.96
N GLY A 165 5.83 14.18 -7.41
CA GLY A 165 5.34 14.68 -8.70
C GLY A 165 5.80 13.82 -9.89
N MET A 166 7.08 13.44 -9.93
CA MET A 166 7.63 12.56 -10.98
C MET A 166 7.01 11.16 -10.97
N ALA A 167 6.80 10.59 -9.78
CA ALA A 167 6.09 9.31 -9.63
C ALA A 167 4.65 9.38 -10.14
N ALA A 168 3.96 10.49 -9.88
CA ALA A 168 2.61 10.72 -10.37
C ALA A 168 2.57 10.85 -11.90
N VAL A 169 3.51 11.60 -12.50
CA VAL A 169 3.66 11.69 -13.96
C VAL A 169 3.85 10.32 -14.59
N GLY A 170 4.77 9.50 -14.06
CA GLY A 170 5.04 8.16 -14.58
C GLY A 170 3.79 7.27 -14.56
N SER A 171 3.02 7.32 -13.47
CA SER A 171 1.79 6.54 -13.30
C SER A 171 0.69 6.99 -14.26
N LEU A 172 0.48 8.31 -14.37
CA LEU A 172 -0.47 8.90 -15.31
C LEU A 172 -0.09 8.60 -16.77
N GLY A 173 1.21 8.63 -17.10
CA GLY A 173 1.73 8.30 -18.42
C GLY A 173 1.48 6.84 -18.79
N GLY A 174 1.65 5.92 -17.84
CA GLY A 174 1.30 4.51 -18.00
C GLY A 174 -0.18 4.31 -18.32
N PHE A 175 -1.07 4.99 -17.59
CA PHE A 175 -2.51 4.92 -17.89
C PHE A 175 -2.85 5.44 -19.28
N LEU A 176 -2.23 6.55 -19.68
CA LEU A 176 -2.39 7.09 -21.01
C LEU A 176 -1.94 6.04 -22.05
N ALA A 177 -0.73 5.51 -21.94
CA ALA A 177 -0.19 4.53 -22.90
C ALA A 177 -1.03 3.25 -23.05
N HIS A 178 -1.72 2.82 -22.01
CA HIS A 178 -2.54 1.59 -22.02
C HIS A 178 -4.02 1.80 -22.37
N ASP A 179 -4.52 3.03 -22.40
CA ASP A 179 -5.91 3.30 -22.77
C ASP A 179 -6.11 3.35 -24.29
N GLU A 180 -7.30 2.97 -24.73
CA GLU A 180 -7.71 3.06 -26.13
C GLU A 180 -7.85 4.54 -26.56
N THR A 181 -7.17 4.91 -27.64
CA THR A 181 -7.17 6.28 -28.18
C THR A 181 -8.59 6.73 -28.54
N GLY A 182 -9.00 7.91 -28.08
CA GLY A 182 -10.34 8.46 -28.34
C GLY A 182 -11.43 7.95 -27.38
N SER A 183 -11.12 6.98 -26.52
CA SER A 183 -12.03 6.56 -25.46
C SER A 183 -12.41 7.73 -24.55
N LYS A 184 -13.54 7.62 -23.83
CA LYS A 184 -13.93 8.63 -22.84
C LYS A 184 -12.84 8.83 -21.78
N ARG A 185 -12.14 7.75 -21.40
CA ARG A 185 -11.05 7.77 -20.43
C ARG A 185 -9.80 8.44 -20.99
N ASP A 186 -9.39 8.11 -22.22
CA ASP A 186 -8.28 8.80 -22.89
C ASP A 186 -8.51 10.31 -22.98
N ARG A 187 -9.70 10.73 -23.42
CA ARG A 187 -10.04 12.16 -23.48
C ARG A 187 -9.98 12.84 -22.12
N ALA A 188 -10.46 12.18 -21.06
CA ALA A 188 -10.40 12.70 -19.70
C ALA A 188 -8.94 12.81 -19.21
N LEU A 189 -8.11 11.79 -19.44
CA LEU A 189 -6.69 11.81 -19.10
C LEU A 189 -5.97 12.94 -19.84
N ARG A 190 -6.17 13.07 -21.15
CA ARG A 190 -5.55 14.15 -21.93
C ARG A 190 -5.96 15.54 -21.44
N ALA A 191 -7.23 15.74 -21.11
CA ALA A 191 -7.70 16.99 -20.52
C ALA A 191 -7.03 17.25 -19.16
N GLY A 192 -6.86 16.22 -18.33
CA GLY A 192 -6.14 16.32 -17.07
C GLY A 192 -4.65 16.68 -17.24
N PHE A 193 -3.96 16.06 -18.20
CA PHE A 193 -2.57 16.41 -18.54
C PHE A 193 -2.45 17.86 -19.01
N GLN A 194 -3.37 18.33 -19.86
CA GLN A 194 -3.40 19.73 -20.31
C GLN A 194 -3.60 20.69 -19.13
N ALA A 195 -4.54 20.36 -18.22
CA ALA A 195 -4.78 21.15 -17.02
C ALA A 195 -3.54 21.17 -16.10
N GLY A 196 -2.88 20.02 -15.88
CA GLY A 196 -1.64 19.92 -15.11
C GLY A 196 -0.49 20.72 -15.73
N ALA A 197 -0.32 20.67 -17.05
CA ALA A 197 0.71 21.42 -17.78
C ALA A 197 0.47 22.95 -17.77
N ALA A 198 -0.77 23.38 -17.55
CA ALA A 198 -1.17 24.78 -17.43
C ALA A 198 -1.20 25.28 -15.97
N ALA A 199 -1.22 24.38 -14.99
CA ALA A 199 -1.35 24.74 -13.59
C ALA A 199 -0.07 25.43 -13.07
N PRO A 200 -0.18 26.60 -12.41
CA PRO A 200 0.98 27.37 -11.95
C PRO A 200 1.74 26.69 -10.81
N GLY A 201 1.08 25.80 -10.05
CA GLY A 201 1.69 25.04 -8.95
C GLY A 201 2.50 23.83 -9.41
N VAL A 202 2.46 23.47 -10.70
CA VAL A 202 3.22 22.31 -11.21
C VAL A 202 4.62 22.76 -11.63
N PRO A 203 5.69 22.11 -11.12
CA PRO A 203 7.07 22.41 -11.49
C PRO A 203 7.29 22.44 -13.01
N ALA A 204 8.16 23.33 -13.49
CA ALA A 204 8.41 23.50 -14.93
C ALA A 204 8.83 22.20 -15.63
N ALA A 205 9.70 21.41 -14.99
CA ALA A 205 10.13 20.11 -15.49
C ALA A 205 8.96 19.13 -15.68
N ILE A 206 8.04 19.08 -14.71
CA ILE A 206 6.84 18.23 -14.81
C ILE A 206 5.94 18.72 -15.93
N ARG A 207 5.74 20.04 -16.06
CA ARG A 207 4.91 20.61 -17.14
C ARG A 207 5.45 20.29 -18.52
N GLU A 208 6.77 20.24 -18.69
CA GLU A 208 7.42 19.83 -19.94
C GLU A 208 7.10 18.37 -20.27
N ILE A 209 7.33 17.46 -19.32
CA ILE A 209 7.05 16.02 -19.52
C ILE A 209 5.57 15.77 -19.86
N LEU A 210 4.65 16.49 -19.21
CA LEU A 210 3.23 16.38 -19.53
C LEU A 210 2.90 16.83 -20.96
N ARG A 211 3.59 17.86 -21.49
CA ARG A 211 3.41 18.32 -22.87
C ARG A 211 4.00 17.33 -23.86
N ASP A 212 5.18 16.79 -23.57
CA ASP A 212 5.84 15.80 -24.43
C ASP A 212 5.00 14.53 -24.55
N ALA A 213 4.48 14.02 -23.42
CA ALA A 213 3.57 12.86 -23.41
C ALA A 213 2.30 13.11 -24.24
N LEU A 214 1.76 14.34 -24.24
CA LEU A 214 0.62 14.72 -25.08
C LEU A 214 0.98 14.81 -26.56
N ALA A 215 2.17 15.32 -26.89
CA ALA A 215 2.66 15.46 -28.26
C ALA A 215 2.91 14.09 -28.90
N GLU A 216 3.59 13.19 -28.20
CA GLU A 216 3.86 11.82 -28.65
C GLU A 216 2.58 11.04 -28.96
N ARG A 217 1.52 11.24 -28.17
CA ARG A 217 0.25 10.58 -28.38
C ARG A 217 -0.57 11.19 -29.53
N GLY A 218 -0.46 12.50 -29.77
CA GLY A 218 -1.18 13.18 -30.85
C GLY A 218 -0.58 12.94 -32.24
N GLY A 219 0.67 12.49 -32.32
CA GLY A 219 1.37 12.18 -33.57
C GLY A 219 1.24 10.74 -34.07
N ARG A 220 0.49 9.88 -33.35
CA ARG A 220 0.17 8.49 -33.75
C ARG A 220 -1.24 8.38 -34.29
#